data_AF-A0AAU1CIT4-F1
#
_entry.id   AF-A0AAU1CIT4-F1
#
_cell.length_a   1.000
_cell.length_b   1.000
_cell.length_c   1.000
_cell.angle_alpha   90.00
_cell.angle_beta   90.00
_cell.angle_gamma   90.00
#
_symmetry.space_group_name_H-M   'P 1'
#
loop_
_entity.id
_entity.type
_entity.pdbx_description
1 polymer ?
#
loop_
_entity_poly.entity_id
_entity_poly.type
_entity_poly.pdbx_seq_one_letter_code
_entity_poly.pdbx_strand_id
1 'polypeptide(L)'
;MSNTTTATRIPYRMVRKGVVMSPLAGEANEVEGVLNPASGRTPDGTLHLLPRLVSEGNVSRVGLAEVTFDGAGVPNGVERRGTVLSPDEGWERGKNNAGVEDPRITWVPSLGKHVMSYVAYGPLGPKPALAVSENLTDWTRLGPIQFAYQPDLDTDLNLFPNKDVVHFPEPVPGPDGEMAYAMLHRPMWDLGWFRPGEGVHLPAGVTDERPGIWISYVPAAEVEADITALTRPRDHRLLALSEFPWESLKIGGGPAPIRVPEGWLLIHHGVSGTIEDPWAQNQDVSYAAGAMILDPADPSRVLARSDQPLMAPETEEERSGTVPNVVFPTAIEEIDGELYVFYGMADAHIGVATLERTA
;
A
#
# COMPACT_ATOMS: atom_id res chain seq x y z
N MET A 1 -10.67 -6.63 35.11
CA MET A 1 -11.71 -7.58 34.67
C MET A 1 -11.34 -7.98 33.26
N SER A 2 -11.10 -9.27 33.03
CA SER A 2 -10.68 -9.79 31.72
C SER A 2 -11.86 -9.69 30.75
N ASN A 3 -11.84 -8.68 29.87
CA ASN A 3 -12.73 -8.66 28.72
C ASN A 3 -12.16 -9.66 27.71
N THR A 4 -12.69 -10.87 27.73
CA THR A 4 -12.50 -11.84 26.67
C THR A 4 -13.34 -11.36 25.50
N THR A 5 -12.81 -10.39 24.74
CA THR A 5 -13.34 -10.04 23.43
C THR A 5 -13.25 -11.30 22.61
N THR A 6 -14.38 -11.93 22.29
CA THR A 6 -14.45 -12.93 21.23
C THR A 6 -13.90 -12.25 19.99
N ALA A 7 -12.63 -12.53 19.65
CA ALA A 7 -12.00 -12.00 18.46
C ALA A 7 -12.89 -12.40 17.28
N THR A 8 -13.55 -11.42 16.67
CA THR A 8 -14.31 -11.65 15.45
C THR A 8 -13.31 -12.22 14.44
N ARG A 9 -13.54 -13.47 14.01
CA ARG A 9 -12.69 -14.13 13.02
C ARG A 9 -12.85 -13.38 11.69
N ILE A 10 -11.75 -13.18 10.95
CA ILE A 10 -11.82 -12.69 9.58
C ILE A 10 -12.58 -13.73 8.72
N PRO A 11 -13.75 -13.39 8.14
CA PRO A 11 -14.58 -14.34 7.40
C PRO A 11 -14.14 -14.43 5.93
N TYR A 12 -12.84 -14.40 5.66
CA TYR A 12 -12.27 -14.41 4.31
C TYR A 12 -11.06 -15.32 4.24
N ARG A 13 -10.83 -15.90 3.06
CA ARG A 13 -9.59 -16.61 2.70
C ARG A 13 -9.08 -16.10 1.35
N MET A 14 -7.77 -16.17 1.14
CA MET A 14 -7.17 -15.89 -0.16
C MET A 14 -6.84 -17.20 -0.88
N VAL A 15 -7.16 -17.29 -2.18
CA VAL A 15 -6.91 -18.47 -3.00
C VAL A 15 -6.16 -18.08 -4.26
N ARG A 16 -4.92 -18.54 -4.41
CA ARG A 16 -4.08 -18.26 -5.58
C ARG A 16 -4.73 -18.71 -6.88
N LYS A 17 -4.58 -17.89 -7.92
CA LYS A 17 -5.04 -18.20 -9.28
C LYS A 17 -3.89 -18.27 -10.29
N GLY A 18 -2.79 -17.55 -10.06
CA GLY A 18 -1.57 -17.70 -10.85
C GLY A 18 -0.75 -16.42 -10.95
N VAL A 19 0.24 -16.44 -11.84
CA VAL A 19 1.05 -15.28 -12.22
C VAL A 19 0.39 -14.56 -13.39
N VAL A 20 0.28 -13.23 -13.30
CA VAL A 20 -0.29 -12.39 -14.38
C VAL A 20 0.76 -11.53 -15.07
N MET A 21 1.89 -11.25 -14.43
CA MET A 21 2.96 -10.46 -15.04
C MET A 21 4.34 -10.92 -14.53
N SER A 22 5.24 -11.14 -15.49
CA SER A 22 6.67 -11.40 -15.26
C SER A 22 7.49 -10.43 -16.09
N PRO A 23 8.74 -10.11 -15.69
CA PRO A 23 9.63 -9.27 -16.48
C PRO A 23 9.83 -9.83 -17.89
N LEU A 24 9.83 -8.95 -18.89
CA LEU A 24 10.20 -9.35 -20.25
C LEU A 24 11.72 -9.45 -20.40
N ALA A 25 12.17 -10.55 -21.01
CA ALA A 25 13.58 -10.72 -21.32
C ALA A 25 14.08 -9.59 -22.25
N GLY A 26 15.09 -8.84 -21.79
CA GLY A 26 15.68 -7.73 -22.55
C GLY A 26 14.93 -6.39 -22.43
N GLU A 27 13.84 -6.32 -21.67
CA GLU A 27 13.18 -5.03 -21.39
C GLU A 27 13.93 -4.28 -20.29
N ALA A 28 14.62 -3.20 -20.67
CA ALA A 28 15.50 -2.43 -19.78
C ALA A 28 14.78 -1.89 -18.53
N ASN A 29 13.47 -1.71 -18.62
CA ASN A 29 12.66 -1.09 -17.60
C ASN A 29 12.13 -2.06 -16.54
N GLU A 30 12.38 -3.35 -16.73
CA GLU A 30 11.85 -4.44 -15.90
C GLU A 30 12.98 -5.37 -15.41
N VAL A 31 14.24 -5.02 -15.68
CA VAL A 31 15.43 -5.86 -15.41
C VAL A 31 15.51 -6.29 -13.95
N GLU A 32 15.14 -5.42 -13.02
CA GLU A 32 15.16 -5.72 -11.58
C GLU A 32 13.78 -6.16 -11.04
N GLY A 33 12.75 -6.22 -11.90
CA GLY A 33 11.45 -6.79 -11.57
C GLY A 33 10.25 -5.98 -12.08
N VAL A 34 9.08 -6.64 -12.04
CA VAL A 34 7.74 -6.03 -12.16
C VAL A 34 6.97 -6.30 -10.88
N LEU A 35 6.72 -5.25 -10.11
CA LEU A 35 6.37 -5.36 -8.69
C LEU A 35 5.03 -4.71 -8.39
N ASN A 36 4.43 -5.12 -7.28
CA ASN A 36 3.53 -4.30 -6.44
C ASN A 36 2.56 -3.39 -7.22
N PRO A 37 1.64 -3.96 -8.03
CA PRO A 37 0.76 -3.15 -8.86
C PRO A 37 -0.34 -2.47 -8.07
N ALA A 38 -0.67 -1.24 -8.48
CA ALA A 38 -2.02 -0.73 -8.29
C ALA A 38 -2.95 -1.28 -9.37
N SER A 39 -4.25 -1.01 -9.24
CA SER A 39 -5.25 -1.32 -10.25
C SER A 39 -6.21 -0.14 -10.44
N GLY A 40 -6.93 -0.18 -11.55
CA GLY A 40 -8.07 0.69 -11.78
C GLY A 40 -8.76 0.39 -13.11
N ARG A 41 -9.88 1.06 -13.36
CA ARG A 41 -10.61 0.94 -14.63
C ARG A 41 -10.60 2.26 -15.39
N THR A 42 -10.35 2.20 -16.69
CA THR A 42 -10.57 3.32 -17.61
C THR A 42 -12.08 3.63 -17.72
N PRO A 43 -12.50 4.80 -18.25
CA PRO A 43 -13.92 5.17 -18.34
C PRO A 43 -14.80 4.21 -19.16
N ASP A 44 -14.21 3.42 -20.05
CA ASP A 44 -14.87 2.36 -20.81
C ASP A 44 -15.02 1.04 -20.03
N GLY A 45 -14.53 0.99 -18.79
CA GLY A 45 -14.58 -0.17 -17.90
C GLY A 45 -13.38 -1.11 -17.99
N THR A 46 -12.42 -0.86 -18.89
CA THR A 46 -11.27 -1.74 -19.10
C THR A 46 -10.35 -1.76 -17.88
N LEU A 47 -10.11 -2.95 -17.34
CA LEU A 47 -9.27 -3.13 -16.16
C LEU A 47 -7.79 -3.07 -16.50
N HIS A 48 -7.04 -2.28 -15.74
CA HIS A 48 -5.60 -2.15 -15.87
C HIS A 48 -4.91 -2.40 -14.52
N LEU A 49 -3.72 -3.00 -14.60
CA LEU A 49 -2.71 -2.94 -13.56
C LEU A 49 -1.74 -1.80 -13.84
N LEU A 50 -1.28 -1.17 -12.77
CA LEU A 50 -0.28 -0.12 -12.77
C LEU A 50 0.95 -0.60 -11.98
N PRO A 51 1.77 -1.49 -12.58
CA PRO A 51 2.91 -2.12 -11.91
C PRO A 51 4.04 -1.12 -11.63
N ARG A 52 4.79 -1.36 -10.56
CA ARG A 52 6.12 -0.77 -10.38
C ARG A 52 7.10 -1.51 -11.29
N LEU A 53 7.62 -0.85 -12.31
CA LEU A 53 8.66 -1.38 -13.19
C LEU A 53 10.03 -0.89 -12.69
N VAL A 54 10.98 -1.80 -12.50
CA VAL A 54 12.30 -1.48 -11.94
C VAL A 54 13.40 -1.73 -12.96
N SER A 55 14.07 -0.65 -13.37
CA SER A 55 15.30 -0.71 -14.18
C SER A 55 16.54 -0.81 -13.32
N GLU A 56 17.66 -1.16 -13.95
CA GLU A 56 19.00 -1.22 -13.34
C GLU A 56 19.30 0.00 -12.44
N GLY A 57 19.81 -0.26 -11.24
CA GLY A 57 20.10 0.75 -10.23
C GLY A 57 18.88 1.14 -9.38
N ASN A 58 17.89 0.27 -9.26
CA ASN A 58 16.64 0.48 -8.53
C ASN A 58 15.87 1.73 -8.97
N VAL A 59 15.90 2.04 -10.27
CA VAL A 59 15.14 3.19 -10.82
C VAL A 59 13.72 2.72 -11.13
N SER A 60 12.76 3.21 -10.35
CA SER A 60 11.36 2.73 -10.40
C SER A 60 10.42 3.70 -11.12
N ARG A 61 9.44 3.15 -11.84
CA ARG A 61 8.38 3.87 -12.56
C ARG A 61 7.05 3.15 -12.45
N VAL A 62 5.93 3.83 -12.74
CA VAL A 62 4.60 3.23 -12.79
C VAL A 62 4.22 2.91 -14.23
N GLY A 63 4.05 1.62 -14.53
CA GLY A 63 3.57 1.12 -15.81
C GLY A 63 2.07 1.24 -15.98
N LEU A 64 1.59 0.91 -17.18
CA LEU A 64 0.18 0.65 -17.47
C LEU A 64 0.10 -0.67 -18.25
N ALA A 65 -0.69 -1.61 -17.75
CA ALA A 65 -0.85 -2.91 -18.37
C ALA A 65 -2.33 -3.35 -18.30
N GLU A 66 -2.94 -3.59 -19.45
CA GLU A 66 -4.33 -4.04 -19.55
C GLU A 66 -4.45 -5.50 -19.11
N VAL A 67 -5.40 -5.83 -18.24
CA VAL A 67 -5.58 -7.20 -17.75
C VAL A 67 -6.21 -8.08 -18.82
N THR A 68 -5.61 -9.24 -19.08
CA THR A 68 -6.21 -10.28 -19.92
C THR A 68 -6.88 -11.34 -19.07
N PHE A 69 -7.92 -11.96 -19.63
CA PHE A 69 -8.74 -12.96 -18.96
C PHE A 69 -8.71 -14.29 -19.72
N ASP A 70 -8.81 -15.40 -19.00
CA ASP A 70 -8.99 -16.72 -19.62
C ASP A 70 -10.43 -16.95 -20.08
N GLY A 71 -10.71 -18.14 -20.63
CA GLY A 71 -12.05 -18.49 -21.11
C GLY A 71 -13.12 -18.58 -20.01
N ALA A 72 -12.74 -18.56 -18.74
CA ALA A 72 -13.63 -18.55 -17.58
C ALA A 72 -13.78 -17.16 -16.94
N GLY A 73 -13.14 -16.12 -17.50
CA GLY A 73 -13.18 -14.75 -16.96
C GLY A 73 -12.19 -14.51 -15.82
N VAL A 74 -11.23 -15.41 -15.59
CA VAL A 74 -10.20 -15.25 -14.55
C VAL A 74 -9.01 -14.47 -15.11
N PRO A 75 -8.50 -13.44 -14.41
CA PRO A 75 -7.26 -12.77 -14.80
C PRO A 75 -6.10 -13.76 -15.00
N ASN A 76 -5.45 -13.72 -16.15
CA ASN A 76 -4.41 -14.69 -16.52
C ASN A 76 -3.14 -14.08 -17.11
N GLY A 77 -3.10 -12.75 -17.28
CA GLY A 77 -2.02 -12.08 -17.97
C GLY A 77 -2.25 -10.57 -18.06
N VAL A 78 -1.33 -9.89 -18.74
CA VAL A 78 -1.47 -8.47 -19.08
C VAL A 78 -0.89 -8.13 -20.45
N GLU A 79 -1.45 -7.11 -21.10
CA GLU A 79 -0.86 -6.44 -22.25
C GLU A 79 -0.25 -5.09 -21.83
N ARG A 80 1.06 -4.91 -22.01
CA ARG A 80 1.75 -3.66 -21.66
C ARG A 80 1.30 -2.52 -22.58
N ARG A 81 0.92 -1.39 -21.99
CA ARG A 81 0.47 -0.15 -22.67
C ARG A 81 1.44 1.02 -22.49
N GLY A 82 2.44 0.90 -21.63
CA GLY A 82 3.53 1.87 -21.49
C GLY A 82 3.83 2.24 -20.03
N THR A 83 4.31 3.46 -19.83
CA THR A 83 4.60 4.05 -18.52
C THR A 83 3.77 5.32 -18.35
N VAL A 84 3.20 5.52 -17.17
CA VAL A 84 2.33 6.68 -16.86
C VAL A 84 2.96 7.65 -15.87
N LEU A 85 3.84 7.17 -14.97
CA LEU A 85 4.68 8.04 -14.14
C LEU A 85 6.13 7.55 -14.18
N SER A 86 7.06 8.47 -14.40
CA SER A 86 8.51 8.31 -14.20
C SER A 86 8.98 9.24 -13.07
N PRO A 87 10.20 9.09 -12.53
CA PRO A 87 10.74 10.03 -11.55
C PRO A 87 11.19 11.34 -12.21
N ASP A 88 10.22 12.10 -12.70
CA ASP A 88 10.43 13.31 -13.51
C ASP A 88 10.60 14.56 -12.65
N GLU A 89 10.14 14.51 -11.40
CA GLU A 89 10.18 15.65 -10.47
C GLU A 89 11.48 15.69 -9.65
N GLY A 90 11.83 16.88 -9.17
CA GLY A 90 13.04 17.08 -8.35
C GLY A 90 13.01 16.30 -7.03
N TRP A 91 11.83 16.12 -6.43
CA TRP A 91 11.65 15.36 -5.18
C TRP A 91 11.59 13.85 -5.39
N GLU A 92 11.55 13.37 -6.64
CA GLU A 92 11.55 11.94 -7.00
C GLU A 92 12.96 11.43 -7.35
N ARG A 93 13.98 12.31 -7.27
CA ARG A 93 15.37 12.02 -7.66
C ARG A 93 16.37 12.45 -6.59
N GLY A 94 17.11 11.50 -6.07
CA GLY A 94 18.32 11.72 -5.30
C GLY A 94 19.58 11.69 -6.17
N LYS A 95 20.75 11.75 -5.51
CA LYS A 95 22.05 11.69 -6.20
C LYS A 95 22.31 10.32 -6.83
N ASN A 96 21.89 9.25 -6.15
CA ASN A 96 22.17 7.85 -6.51
C ASN A 96 20.89 6.99 -6.56
N ASN A 97 19.72 7.61 -6.52
CA ASN A 97 18.43 6.94 -6.46
C ASN A 97 17.39 7.80 -7.19
N ALA A 98 16.39 7.17 -7.79
CA ALA A 98 15.25 7.85 -8.38
C ALA A 98 14.09 6.87 -8.45
N GLY A 99 12.89 7.27 -8.07
CA GLY A 99 11.78 6.32 -8.16
C GLY A 99 10.42 6.88 -7.80
N VAL A 100 9.42 6.29 -8.45
CA VAL A 100 8.01 6.34 -8.05
C VAL A 100 7.58 4.90 -7.76
N GLU A 101 7.57 4.52 -6.48
CA GLU A 101 7.48 3.13 -6.03
C GLU A 101 6.10 2.77 -5.47
N ASP A 102 5.77 1.49 -5.60
CA ASP A 102 4.65 0.77 -4.98
C ASP A 102 3.33 1.57 -4.99
N PRO A 103 2.80 1.91 -6.17
CA PRO A 103 1.59 2.71 -6.29
C PRO A 103 0.41 1.97 -5.62
N ARG A 104 -0.45 2.73 -4.94
CA ARG A 104 -1.80 2.32 -4.55
C ARG A 104 -2.77 3.29 -5.18
N ILE A 105 -3.81 2.77 -5.83
CA ILE A 105 -4.83 3.58 -6.46
C ILE A 105 -6.17 3.27 -5.84
N THR A 106 -6.91 4.33 -5.56
CA THR A 106 -8.29 4.25 -5.10
C THR A 106 -9.14 5.08 -6.04
N TRP A 107 -10.17 4.47 -6.64
CA TRP A 107 -11.23 5.24 -7.29
C TRP A 107 -12.08 5.89 -6.21
N VAL A 108 -12.21 7.22 -6.26
CA VAL A 108 -12.98 8.02 -5.30
C VAL A 108 -14.17 8.64 -6.05
N PRO A 109 -15.37 8.04 -5.99
CA PRO A 109 -16.50 8.45 -6.81
C PRO A 109 -16.93 9.90 -6.59
N SER A 110 -16.88 10.40 -5.35
CA SER A 110 -17.26 11.79 -5.04
C SER A 110 -16.33 12.84 -5.65
N LEU A 111 -15.09 12.46 -5.99
CA LEU A 111 -14.14 13.32 -6.69
C LEU A 111 -14.13 13.10 -8.20
N GLY A 112 -14.67 11.95 -8.67
CA GLY A 112 -14.52 11.52 -10.06
C GLY A 112 -13.07 11.27 -10.45
N LYS A 113 -12.22 10.84 -9.49
CA LYS A 113 -10.78 10.66 -9.69
C LYS A 113 -10.30 9.32 -9.16
N HIS A 114 -9.34 8.75 -9.86
CA HIS A 114 -8.36 7.84 -9.29
C HIS A 114 -7.35 8.67 -8.49
N VAL A 115 -7.19 8.35 -7.21
CA VAL A 115 -6.15 8.93 -6.35
C VAL A 115 -5.06 7.89 -6.20
N MET A 116 -3.88 8.19 -6.76
CA MET A 116 -2.67 7.38 -6.60
C MET A 116 -1.84 7.93 -5.46
N SER A 117 -1.56 7.10 -4.47
CA SER A 117 -0.43 7.27 -3.56
C SER A 117 0.75 6.46 -4.06
N TYR A 118 1.95 7.02 -3.98
CA TYR A 118 3.18 6.35 -4.34
C TYR A 118 4.33 6.85 -3.44
N VAL A 119 5.42 6.09 -3.39
CA VAL A 119 6.63 6.51 -2.70
C VAL A 119 7.56 7.20 -3.70
N ALA A 120 7.78 8.50 -3.52
CA ALA A 120 8.83 9.24 -4.21
C ALA A 120 10.17 8.94 -3.52
N TYR A 121 11.11 8.33 -4.25
CA TYR A 121 12.45 8.07 -3.73
C TYR A 121 13.39 9.23 -4.07
N GLY A 122 13.33 10.26 -3.24
CA GLY A 122 14.04 11.52 -3.43
C GLY A 122 15.40 11.62 -2.74
N PRO A 123 15.94 12.86 -2.63
CA PRO A 123 17.25 13.12 -2.01
C PRO A 123 17.38 12.68 -0.54
N LEU A 124 16.26 12.70 0.19
CA LEU A 124 16.18 12.32 1.61
C LEU A 124 15.45 10.98 1.78
N GLY A 125 15.56 10.08 0.80
CA GLY A 125 14.93 8.78 0.89
C GLY A 125 13.45 8.77 0.52
N PRO A 126 12.72 7.72 0.93
CA PRO A 126 11.34 7.49 0.54
C PRO A 126 10.39 8.45 1.26
N LYS A 127 9.60 9.20 0.48
CA LYS A 127 8.51 10.05 0.98
C LYS A 127 7.23 9.77 0.18
N PRO A 128 6.06 9.74 0.83
CA PRO A 128 4.82 9.54 0.10
C PRO A 128 4.45 10.79 -0.70
N ALA A 129 3.89 10.57 -1.88
CA ALA A 129 3.39 11.61 -2.78
C ALA A 129 2.08 11.16 -3.43
N LEU A 130 1.30 12.11 -3.92
CA LEU A 130 0.01 11.88 -4.54
C LEU A 130 -0.03 12.34 -6.00
N ALA A 131 -0.77 11.59 -6.82
CA ALA A 131 -1.18 11.99 -8.16
C ALA A 131 -2.64 11.62 -8.40
N VAL A 132 -3.32 12.33 -9.30
CA VAL A 132 -4.72 12.07 -9.63
C VAL A 132 -4.94 11.92 -11.13
N SER A 133 -5.91 11.10 -11.51
CA SER A 133 -6.28 10.85 -12.90
C SER A 133 -7.78 10.58 -13.04
N GLU A 134 -8.36 10.94 -14.18
CA GLU A 134 -9.72 10.52 -14.55
C GLU A 134 -9.72 9.20 -15.34
N ASN A 135 -8.59 8.85 -15.96
CA ASN A 135 -8.54 7.84 -17.02
C ASN A 135 -7.35 6.88 -16.95
N LEU A 136 -6.55 6.92 -15.88
CA LEU A 136 -5.35 6.11 -15.65
C LEU A 136 -4.18 6.35 -16.60
N THR A 137 -4.35 7.12 -17.67
CA THR A 137 -3.29 7.46 -18.63
C THR A 137 -2.69 8.82 -18.34
N ASP A 138 -3.53 9.80 -18.04
CA ASP A 138 -3.11 11.18 -17.81
C ASP A 138 -3.13 11.47 -16.31
N TRP A 139 -1.95 11.74 -15.75
CA TRP A 139 -1.77 11.95 -14.32
C TRP A 139 -1.32 13.37 -14.00
N THR A 140 -1.98 13.98 -13.03
CA THR A 140 -1.56 15.24 -12.42
C THR A 140 -0.96 14.95 -11.05
N ARG A 141 0.35 15.20 -10.88
CA ARG A 141 1.00 15.11 -9.56
C ARG A 141 0.46 16.24 -8.67
N LEU A 142 -0.04 15.88 -7.49
CA LEU A 142 -0.40 16.83 -6.43
C LEU A 142 0.82 17.20 -5.58
N GLY A 143 1.79 16.28 -5.48
CA GLY A 143 3.07 16.49 -4.80
C GLY A 143 3.24 15.63 -3.53
N PRO A 144 4.36 15.83 -2.80
CA PRO A 144 4.63 15.14 -1.54
C PRO A 144 3.58 15.43 -0.47
N ILE A 145 3.27 14.45 0.37
CA ILE A 145 2.37 14.63 1.51
C ILE A 145 3.10 15.37 2.63
N GLN A 146 2.46 16.40 3.19
CA GLN A 146 2.90 17.18 4.33
C GLN A 146 1.93 16.97 5.50
N PHE A 147 2.34 16.20 6.50
CA PHE A 147 1.54 15.89 7.68
C PHE A 147 1.47 17.12 8.59
N ALA A 148 0.28 17.52 9.02
CA ALA A 148 0.11 18.64 9.93
C ALA A 148 0.77 18.33 11.29
N TYR A 149 1.47 19.30 11.88
CA TYR A 149 2.03 19.11 13.21
C TYR A 149 0.92 18.96 14.25
N GLN A 150 0.96 17.86 15.01
CA GLN A 150 0.02 17.57 16.09
C GLN A 150 0.77 17.62 17.43
N PRO A 151 0.58 18.68 18.25
CA PRO A 151 1.35 18.89 19.47
C PRO A 151 1.33 17.72 20.45
N ASP A 152 0.18 17.03 20.57
CA ASP A 152 0.01 15.92 21.51
C ASP A 152 0.83 14.67 21.14
N LEU A 153 1.34 14.59 19.91
CA LEU A 153 2.27 13.53 19.50
C LEU A 153 3.73 13.88 19.80
N ASP A 154 4.04 15.14 20.11
CA ASP A 154 5.41 15.65 20.33
C ASP A 154 6.41 15.17 19.27
N THR A 155 5.96 15.07 18.02
CA THR A 155 6.74 14.47 16.93
C THR A 155 6.29 15.06 15.60
N ASP A 156 7.24 15.51 14.79
CA ASP A 156 6.99 15.93 13.41
C ASP A 156 7.10 14.72 12.48
N LEU A 157 5.94 14.22 12.02
CA LEU A 157 5.87 13.07 11.10
C LEU A 157 6.62 13.32 9.79
N ASN A 158 6.83 14.58 9.39
CA ASN A 158 7.52 14.92 8.14
C ASN A 158 9.03 14.64 8.21
N LEU A 159 9.61 14.45 9.40
CA LEU A 159 11.01 14.08 9.55
C LEU A 159 11.26 12.64 9.10
N PHE A 160 10.28 11.77 9.24
CA PHE A 160 10.44 10.32 9.05
C PHE A 160 10.11 9.89 7.62
N PRO A 161 10.79 8.86 7.08
CA PRO A 161 10.29 8.20 5.90
C PRO A 161 8.96 7.52 6.22
N ASN A 162 8.09 7.44 5.21
CA ASN A 162 6.72 6.96 5.37
C ASN A 162 6.32 6.21 4.09
N LYS A 163 5.64 5.08 4.23
CA LYS A 163 5.29 4.17 3.15
C LYS A 163 3.84 3.68 3.27
N ASP A 164 3.40 2.93 2.26
CA ASP A 164 2.11 2.22 2.24
C ASP A 164 0.91 3.12 2.46
N VAL A 165 0.98 4.31 1.84
CA VAL A 165 -0.16 5.22 1.85
C VAL A 165 -1.26 4.63 0.98
N VAL A 166 -2.49 4.60 1.49
CA VAL A 166 -3.67 4.22 0.71
C VAL A 166 -4.92 4.93 1.23
N HIS A 167 -5.80 5.35 0.32
CA HIS A 167 -7.01 6.10 0.65
C HIS A 167 -8.21 5.17 0.83
N PHE A 168 -9.16 5.60 1.67
CA PHE A 168 -10.50 5.05 1.64
C PHE A 168 -11.23 5.49 0.37
N PRO A 169 -12.13 4.66 -0.19
CA PRO A 169 -12.82 4.95 -1.45
C PRO A 169 -13.93 6.02 -1.33
N GLU A 170 -14.31 6.37 -0.10
CA GLU A 170 -15.32 7.39 0.21
C GLU A 170 -14.93 8.15 1.48
N PRO A 171 -15.46 9.37 1.69
CA PRO A 171 -15.34 10.05 2.97
C PRO A 171 -15.87 9.20 4.13
N VAL A 172 -15.13 9.20 5.23
CA VAL A 172 -15.45 8.49 6.47
C VAL A 172 -15.57 9.47 7.63
N PRO A 173 -16.27 9.12 8.72
CA PRO A 173 -16.32 9.98 9.90
C PRO A 173 -14.92 10.24 10.46
N GLY A 174 -14.57 11.51 10.59
CA GLY A 174 -13.34 11.98 11.19
C GLY A 174 -13.38 12.01 12.73
N PRO A 175 -12.24 12.34 13.36
CA PRO A 175 -12.10 12.62 14.79
C PRO A 175 -13.22 13.40 15.48
N ASP A 176 -13.74 14.41 14.79
CA ASP A 176 -14.72 15.38 15.26
C ASP A 176 -16.15 15.02 14.82
N GLY A 177 -16.31 13.90 14.11
CA GLY A 177 -17.56 13.45 13.50
C GLY A 177 -17.84 14.04 12.13
N GLU A 178 -17.04 14.99 11.65
CA GLU A 178 -17.18 15.53 10.29
C GLU A 178 -16.65 14.54 9.25
N MET A 179 -17.25 14.53 8.07
CA MET A 179 -16.78 13.64 7.00
C MET A 179 -15.40 14.08 6.50
N ALA A 180 -14.50 13.11 6.35
CA ALA A 180 -13.12 13.34 5.92
C ALA A 180 -12.66 12.26 4.94
N TYR A 181 -11.81 12.65 4.01
CA TYR A 181 -11.02 11.69 3.25
C TYR A 181 -9.91 11.18 4.18
N ALA A 182 -9.97 9.90 4.51
CA ALA A 182 -8.96 9.25 5.34
C ALA A 182 -7.94 8.52 4.48
N MET A 183 -6.70 8.50 4.96
CA MET A 183 -5.62 7.69 4.40
C MET A 183 -4.96 6.87 5.50
N LEU A 184 -4.61 5.63 5.17
CA LEU A 184 -3.69 4.83 5.95
C LEU A 184 -2.26 5.13 5.51
N HIS A 185 -1.30 5.01 6.41
CA HIS A 185 0.13 5.18 6.12
C HIS A 185 0.99 4.49 7.19
N ARG A 186 2.30 4.40 6.97
CA ARG A 186 3.24 3.70 7.85
C ARG A 186 4.54 4.49 8.04
N PRO A 187 4.60 5.40 9.01
CA PRO A 187 5.84 6.08 9.37
C PRO A 187 6.88 5.09 9.92
N MET A 188 8.16 5.44 9.76
CA MET A 188 9.28 4.65 10.26
C MET A 188 10.19 5.52 11.12
N TRP A 189 10.36 5.14 12.37
CA TRP A 189 10.79 6.07 13.42
C TRP A 189 12.30 6.25 13.59
N ASP A 190 13.11 5.60 12.77
CA ASP A 190 14.57 5.63 12.87
C ASP A 190 15.16 6.76 12.02
N LEU A 191 15.60 7.84 12.68
CA LEU A 191 16.33 8.94 12.04
C LEU A 191 17.81 8.60 11.80
N GLY A 192 18.29 7.47 12.32
CA GLY A 192 19.60 6.89 12.01
C GLY A 192 19.83 6.71 10.50
N TRP A 193 18.74 6.59 9.73
CA TRP A 193 18.75 6.49 8.27
C TRP A 193 19.27 7.76 7.58
N PHE A 194 19.06 8.93 8.20
CA PHE A 194 19.51 10.21 7.67
C PHE A 194 20.75 10.72 8.38
N ARG A 195 20.84 10.43 9.68
CA ARG A 195 21.90 10.92 10.54
C ARG A 195 22.43 9.78 11.41
N PRO A 196 23.61 9.24 11.08
CA PRO A 196 24.22 8.17 11.87
C PRO A 196 24.30 8.53 13.36
N GLY A 197 23.79 7.65 14.21
CA GLY A 197 23.77 7.81 15.68
C GLY A 197 22.56 8.54 16.25
N GLU A 198 21.63 9.05 15.44
CA GLU A 198 20.40 9.71 15.91
C GLU A 198 19.42 8.68 16.52
N GLY A 199 19.15 7.58 15.79
CA GLY A 199 18.34 6.47 16.28
C GLY A 199 16.82 6.72 16.21
N VAL A 200 16.08 6.02 17.08
CA VAL A 200 14.61 5.96 17.06
C VAL A 200 13.98 7.11 17.85
N HIS A 201 13.00 7.78 17.24
CA HIS A 201 12.18 8.83 17.87
C HIS A 201 10.70 8.51 17.72
N LEU A 202 10.06 8.08 18.81
CA LEU A 202 8.65 7.67 18.81
C LEU A 202 7.73 8.83 19.19
N PRO A 203 6.51 8.89 18.60
CA PRO A 203 5.45 9.77 19.07
C PRO A 203 5.11 9.55 20.55
N ALA A 204 4.68 10.61 21.21
CA ALA A 204 4.20 10.53 22.60
C ALA A 204 3.11 9.46 22.74
N GLY A 205 3.28 8.59 23.74
CA GLY A 205 2.38 7.46 24.01
C GLY A 205 2.67 6.18 23.22
N VAL A 206 3.63 6.19 22.29
CA VAL A 206 4.08 5.00 21.55
C VAL A 206 5.36 4.46 22.17
N THR A 207 5.36 3.19 22.56
CA THR A 207 6.52 2.51 23.18
C THR A 207 7.10 1.40 22.31
N ASP A 208 6.38 1.01 21.26
CA ASP A 208 6.81 0.00 20.31
C ASP A 208 7.48 0.70 19.12
N GLU A 209 8.73 0.36 18.84
CA GLU A 209 9.50 0.97 17.76
C GLU A 209 9.15 0.41 16.38
N ARG A 210 8.42 -0.70 16.33
CA ARG A 210 8.10 -1.39 15.07
C ARG A 210 7.17 -0.53 14.22
N PRO A 211 7.48 -0.35 12.92
CA PRO A 211 6.59 0.36 12.01
C PRO A 211 5.19 -0.26 11.94
N GLY A 212 4.19 0.56 12.23
CA GLY A 212 2.77 0.18 12.27
C GLY A 212 1.90 1.01 11.33
N ILE A 213 0.62 0.67 11.26
CA ILE A 213 -0.37 1.37 10.45
C ILE A 213 -0.92 2.55 11.26
N TRP A 214 -0.91 3.72 10.63
CA TRP A 214 -1.51 4.96 11.12
C TRP A 214 -2.63 5.38 10.18
N ILE A 215 -3.58 6.16 10.70
CA ILE A 215 -4.65 6.78 9.94
C ILE A 215 -4.61 8.29 10.14
N SER A 216 -4.85 9.02 9.05
CA SER A 216 -4.91 10.49 9.04
C SER A 216 -6.05 10.97 8.16
N TYR A 217 -6.49 12.22 8.37
CA TYR A 217 -7.73 12.75 7.83
C TYR A 217 -7.51 14.10 7.14
N VAL A 218 -8.29 14.35 6.08
CA VAL A 218 -8.47 15.67 5.49
C VAL A 218 -9.97 15.94 5.40
N PRO A 219 -10.50 17.06 5.94
CA PRO A 219 -11.93 17.33 5.87
C PRO A 219 -12.46 17.31 4.44
N ALA A 220 -13.62 16.67 4.24
CA ALA A 220 -14.19 16.46 2.91
C ALA A 220 -14.43 17.80 2.20
N ALA A 221 -14.97 18.79 2.91
CA ALA A 221 -15.22 20.13 2.37
C ALA A 221 -13.95 20.83 1.83
N GLU A 222 -12.78 20.58 2.42
CA GLU A 222 -11.52 21.15 1.94
C GLU A 222 -11.04 20.47 0.66
N VAL A 223 -11.16 19.14 0.58
CA VAL A 223 -10.80 18.37 -0.62
C VAL A 223 -11.75 18.67 -1.78
N GLU A 224 -13.04 18.80 -1.52
CA GLU A 224 -14.04 19.16 -2.52
C GLU A 224 -13.83 20.58 -3.07
N ALA A 225 -13.35 21.50 -2.24
CA ALA A 225 -12.99 22.85 -2.67
C ALA A 225 -11.65 22.89 -3.43
N ASP A 226 -10.66 22.11 -3.00
CA ASP A 226 -9.33 22.00 -3.59
C ASP A 226 -8.74 20.61 -3.34
N ILE A 227 -8.68 19.79 -4.39
CA ILE A 227 -8.17 18.42 -4.30
C ILE A 227 -6.72 18.34 -3.78
N THR A 228 -5.93 19.41 -3.91
CA THR A 228 -4.57 19.44 -3.36
C THR A 228 -4.55 19.36 -1.83
N ALA A 229 -5.68 19.62 -1.15
CA ALA A 229 -5.83 19.44 0.29
C ALA A 229 -5.54 17.99 0.73
N LEU A 230 -5.71 16.99 -0.15
CA LEU A 230 -5.32 15.59 0.12
C LEU A 230 -3.84 15.45 0.54
N THR A 231 -2.97 16.37 0.11
CA THR A 231 -1.55 16.37 0.49
C THR A 231 -1.28 16.91 1.88
N ARG A 232 -2.29 17.38 2.62
CA ARG A 232 -2.14 18.03 3.94
C ARG A 232 -2.98 17.36 5.03
N PRO A 233 -2.77 16.06 5.29
CA PRO A 233 -3.52 15.35 6.32
C PRO A 233 -3.21 15.86 7.73
N ARG A 234 -4.17 15.68 8.63
CA ARG A 234 -4.11 16.01 10.06
C ARG A 234 -4.75 14.91 10.90
N ASP A 235 -4.78 15.11 12.21
CA ASP A 235 -5.41 14.23 13.19
C ASP A 235 -4.91 12.79 13.12
N HIS A 236 -3.58 12.67 13.18
CA HIS A 236 -2.84 11.42 13.02
C HIS A 236 -3.08 10.51 14.23
N ARG A 237 -3.45 9.25 13.95
CA ARG A 237 -3.70 8.23 14.98
C ARG A 237 -3.02 6.93 14.65
N LEU A 238 -2.41 6.31 15.66
CA LEU A 238 -1.97 4.94 15.58
C LEU A 238 -3.19 4.02 15.45
N LEU A 239 -3.25 3.25 14.36
CA LEU A 239 -4.35 2.30 14.09
C LEU A 239 -3.96 0.89 14.55
N ALA A 240 -2.78 0.41 14.17
CA ALA A 240 -2.30 -0.92 14.55
C ALA A 240 -0.77 -0.99 14.62
N LEU A 241 -0.28 -1.81 15.55
CA LEU A 241 1.10 -2.29 15.63
C LEU A 241 1.12 -3.80 15.38
N SER A 242 2.30 -4.37 15.19
CA SER A 242 2.52 -5.81 15.08
C SER A 242 2.05 -6.56 16.33
N GLU A 243 1.18 -7.57 16.16
CA GLU A 243 0.57 -8.33 17.25
C GLU A 243 0.91 -9.83 17.17
N PHE A 244 0.95 -10.39 15.96
CA PHE A 244 1.13 -11.83 15.75
C PHE A 244 2.53 -12.22 15.22
N PRO A 245 2.98 -13.49 15.39
CA PRO A 245 4.32 -13.91 14.99
C PRO A 245 4.64 -13.74 13.50
N TRP A 246 3.64 -13.90 12.61
CA TRP A 246 3.83 -13.79 11.16
C TRP A 246 4.05 -12.34 10.70
N GLU A 247 3.79 -11.37 11.58
CA GLU A 247 3.89 -9.93 11.35
C GLU A 247 4.79 -9.26 12.40
N SER A 248 5.72 -10.01 13.00
CA SER A 248 6.47 -9.62 14.19
C SER A 248 7.42 -8.42 14.01
N LEU A 249 7.87 -8.10 12.80
CA LEU A 249 8.82 -7.03 12.51
C LEU A 249 8.15 -5.70 12.17
N LYS A 250 7.14 -5.74 11.29
CA LYS A 250 6.38 -4.56 10.84
C LYS A 250 5.11 -4.97 10.11
N ILE A 251 4.17 -4.04 10.01
CA ILE A 251 2.95 -4.16 9.20
C ILE A 251 2.75 -2.92 8.34
N GLY A 252 1.92 -3.01 7.30
CA GLY A 252 1.52 -1.86 6.49
C GLY A 252 0.28 -2.14 5.65
N GLY A 253 -0.38 -1.08 5.20
CA GLY A 253 -1.54 -1.18 4.32
C GLY A 253 -1.21 -1.84 2.98
N GLY A 254 -2.11 -2.68 2.49
CA GLY A 254 -2.03 -3.25 1.14
C GLY A 254 -2.83 -2.39 0.15
N PRO A 255 -3.91 -2.94 -0.45
CA PRO A 255 -4.85 -2.18 -1.27
C PRO A 255 -5.81 -1.32 -0.44
N ALA A 256 -6.65 -0.54 -1.13
CA ALA A 256 -7.67 0.29 -0.50
C ALA A 256 -8.65 -0.57 0.33
N PRO A 257 -9.07 -0.09 1.52
CA PRO A 257 -10.13 -0.75 2.27
C PRO A 257 -11.42 -0.84 1.44
N ILE A 258 -12.11 -1.98 1.51
CA ILE A 258 -13.41 -2.16 0.86
C ILE A 258 -14.53 -2.32 1.89
N ARG A 259 -15.74 -1.90 1.53
CA ARG A 259 -16.92 -2.15 2.36
C ARG A 259 -17.31 -3.61 2.32
N VAL A 260 -17.49 -4.19 3.50
CA VAL A 260 -18.05 -5.54 3.71
C VAL A 260 -19.11 -5.48 4.82
N PRO A 261 -19.97 -6.50 4.98
CA PRO A 261 -20.98 -6.50 6.04
C PRO A 261 -20.41 -6.30 7.46
N GLU A 262 -19.19 -6.74 7.70
CA GLU A 262 -18.50 -6.65 8.99
C GLU A 262 -17.88 -5.27 9.27
N GLY A 263 -17.69 -4.42 8.24
CA GLY A 263 -17.06 -3.11 8.37
C GLY A 263 -16.20 -2.74 7.16
N TRP A 264 -15.04 -2.14 7.40
CA TRP A 264 -14.03 -1.90 6.38
C TRP A 264 -13.01 -3.04 6.37
N LEU A 265 -12.99 -3.85 5.31
CA LEU A 265 -11.98 -4.88 5.13
C LEU A 265 -10.70 -4.27 4.57
N LEU A 266 -9.64 -4.30 5.38
CA LEU A 266 -8.29 -3.94 4.98
C LEU A 266 -7.47 -5.22 4.82
N ILE A 267 -6.98 -5.49 3.62
CA ILE A 267 -5.89 -6.45 3.41
C ILE A 267 -4.58 -5.74 3.74
N HIS A 268 -3.81 -6.30 4.66
CA HIS A 268 -2.52 -5.73 5.09
C HIS A 268 -1.40 -6.74 4.90
N HIS A 269 -0.17 -6.24 4.76
CA HIS A 269 1.00 -7.10 4.80
C HIS A 269 1.58 -7.11 6.22
N GLY A 270 2.18 -8.25 6.57
CA GLY A 270 2.96 -8.43 7.79
C GLY A 270 4.31 -9.06 7.46
N VAL A 271 5.33 -8.67 8.22
CA VAL A 271 6.71 -9.12 8.01
C VAL A 271 7.23 -9.82 9.24
N SER A 272 7.84 -10.98 9.05
CA SER A 272 8.53 -11.75 10.08
C SER A 272 9.94 -12.12 9.62
N GLY A 273 10.76 -12.70 10.52
CA GLY A 273 12.14 -13.07 10.26
C GLY A 273 13.13 -12.16 11.00
N THR A 274 14.26 -11.85 10.37
CA THR A 274 15.37 -11.08 10.95
C THR A 274 15.91 -10.06 9.94
N ILE A 275 16.15 -8.84 10.39
CA ILE A 275 16.81 -7.79 9.59
C ILE A 275 18.22 -7.61 10.15
N GLU A 276 19.23 -8.09 9.43
CA GLU A 276 20.64 -7.94 9.83
C GLU A 276 21.26 -6.64 9.28
N ASP A 277 20.95 -6.30 8.02
CA ASP A 277 21.36 -5.06 7.36
C ASP A 277 20.15 -4.40 6.66
N PRO A 278 19.70 -3.21 7.11
CA PRO A 278 18.59 -2.47 6.48
C PRO A 278 18.84 -2.11 5.00
N TRP A 279 20.09 -2.11 4.54
CA TRP A 279 20.50 -1.74 3.18
C TRP A 279 20.72 -2.94 2.27
N ALA A 280 20.79 -4.17 2.82
CA ALA A 280 20.89 -5.38 2.02
C ALA A 280 19.52 -5.71 1.40
N GLN A 281 19.53 -6.06 0.12
CA GLN A 281 18.31 -6.51 -0.58
C GLN A 281 17.90 -7.93 -0.17
N ASN A 282 18.87 -8.82 0.09
CA ASN A 282 18.59 -10.20 0.48
C ASN A 282 18.53 -10.30 2.01
N GLN A 283 17.36 -10.04 2.58
CA GLN A 283 17.11 -10.13 4.03
C GLN A 283 16.45 -11.48 4.37
N ASP A 284 16.71 -12.01 5.56
CA ASP A 284 16.01 -13.20 6.09
C ASP A 284 14.62 -12.81 6.62
N VAL A 285 13.79 -12.29 5.72
CA VAL A 285 12.43 -11.83 6.02
C VAL A 285 11.41 -12.59 5.20
N SER A 286 10.18 -12.64 5.71
CA SER A 286 9.03 -13.21 5.01
C SER A 286 7.87 -12.23 5.07
N TYR A 287 7.34 -11.86 3.90
CA TYR A 287 6.15 -11.02 3.77
C TYR A 287 4.94 -11.90 3.47
N ALA A 288 3.90 -11.76 4.28
CA ALA A 288 2.63 -12.45 4.10
C ALA A 288 1.46 -11.46 4.14
N ALA A 289 0.33 -11.87 3.60
CA ALA A 289 -0.92 -11.12 3.60
C ALA A 289 -1.84 -11.58 4.73
N GLY A 290 -2.38 -10.64 5.49
CA GLY A 290 -3.47 -10.85 6.45
C GLY A 290 -4.60 -9.87 6.20
N ALA A 291 -5.52 -9.79 7.15
CA ALA A 291 -6.61 -8.81 7.07
C ALA A 291 -7.02 -8.25 8.43
N MET A 292 -7.60 -7.06 8.38
CA MET A 292 -8.29 -6.39 9.47
C MET A 292 -9.70 -5.97 9.06
N ILE A 293 -10.64 -5.99 10.01
CA ILE A 293 -11.92 -5.29 9.87
C ILE A 293 -11.85 -4.03 10.72
N LEU A 294 -12.02 -2.86 10.11
CA LEU A 294 -12.07 -1.57 10.80
C LEU A 294 -13.52 -1.15 11.02
N ASP A 295 -13.77 -0.42 12.11
CA ASP A 295 -15.10 0.04 12.47
C ASP A 295 -15.62 1.04 11.41
N PRO A 296 -16.83 0.82 10.86
CA PRO A 296 -17.39 1.71 9.84
C PRO A 296 -17.70 3.12 10.35
N ALA A 297 -17.91 3.30 11.65
CA ALA A 297 -18.20 4.58 12.28
C ALA A 297 -16.94 5.28 12.83
N ASP A 298 -15.89 4.51 13.09
CA ASP A 298 -14.59 5.03 13.51
C ASP A 298 -13.46 4.18 12.89
N PRO A 299 -12.99 4.51 11.68
CA PRO A 299 -12.03 3.69 10.95
C PRO A 299 -10.65 3.60 11.63
N SER A 300 -10.41 4.34 12.72
CA SER A 300 -9.21 4.17 13.56
C SER A 300 -9.26 2.96 14.49
N ARG A 301 -10.42 2.29 14.61
CA ARG A 301 -10.62 1.14 15.50
C ARG A 301 -10.66 -0.17 14.74
N VAL A 302 -9.77 -1.10 15.12
CA VAL A 302 -9.74 -2.48 14.62
C VAL A 302 -10.77 -3.32 15.37
N LEU A 303 -11.75 -3.88 14.66
CA LEU A 303 -12.78 -4.78 15.17
C LEU A 303 -12.38 -6.26 15.11
N ALA A 304 -11.58 -6.62 14.11
CA ALA A 304 -11.11 -7.98 13.86
C ALA A 304 -9.74 -7.94 13.18
N ARG A 305 -8.92 -8.96 13.42
CA ARG A 305 -7.62 -9.14 12.76
C ARG A 305 -7.30 -10.63 12.62
N SER A 306 -6.69 -11.01 11.51
CA SER A 306 -6.25 -12.39 11.28
C SER A 306 -5.02 -12.72 12.15
N ASP A 307 -5.14 -13.73 13.01
CA ASP A 307 -4.06 -14.24 13.87
C ASP A 307 -3.04 -15.11 13.11
N GLN A 308 -3.43 -15.57 11.92
CA GLN A 308 -2.61 -16.24 10.92
C GLN A 308 -2.68 -15.50 9.58
N PRO A 309 -1.68 -15.62 8.70
CA PRO A 309 -1.77 -15.04 7.37
C PRO A 309 -2.90 -15.69 6.57
N LEU A 310 -3.61 -14.89 5.77
CA LEU A 310 -4.53 -15.39 4.74
C LEU A 310 -3.77 -16.02 3.57
N MET A 311 -2.56 -15.53 3.30
CA MET A 311 -1.65 -16.07 2.29
C MET A 311 -0.19 -15.79 2.69
N ALA A 312 0.63 -16.83 2.72
CA ALA A 312 2.08 -16.74 2.96
C ALA A 312 2.86 -17.41 1.82
N PRO A 313 4.12 -17.04 1.54
CA PRO A 313 4.88 -17.54 0.39
C PRO A 313 4.96 -19.07 0.26
N GLU A 314 4.48 -19.60 -0.86
CA GLU A 314 4.41 -21.04 -1.15
C GLU A 314 4.97 -21.43 -2.51
N THR A 315 4.72 -20.65 -3.56
CA THR A 315 5.17 -20.98 -4.92
C THR A 315 6.64 -20.63 -5.16
N GLU A 316 7.23 -21.12 -6.25
CA GLU A 316 8.60 -20.78 -6.62
C GLU A 316 8.77 -19.28 -6.86
N GLU A 317 7.80 -18.66 -7.55
CA GLU A 317 7.79 -17.24 -7.87
C GLU A 317 7.57 -16.35 -6.63
N GLU A 318 7.00 -16.89 -5.54
CA GLU A 318 6.87 -16.18 -4.25
C GLU A 318 8.12 -16.35 -3.37
N ARG A 319 8.93 -17.38 -3.62
CA ARG A 319 10.10 -17.75 -2.80
C ARG A 319 11.43 -17.36 -3.41
N SER A 320 11.48 -17.11 -4.72
CA SER A 320 12.69 -16.85 -5.47
C SER A 320 12.56 -15.57 -6.30
N GLY A 321 13.45 -14.61 -6.06
CA GLY A 321 13.49 -13.32 -6.72
C GLY A 321 14.51 -12.40 -6.05
N THR A 322 14.42 -11.09 -6.30
CA THR A 322 15.34 -10.09 -5.71
C THR A 322 15.25 -10.09 -4.17
N VAL A 323 14.03 -10.21 -3.65
CA VAL A 323 13.75 -10.42 -2.23
C VAL A 323 12.95 -11.71 -2.11
N PRO A 324 13.53 -12.81 -1.57
CA PRO A 324 12.80 -14.07 -1.46
C PRO A 324 11.67 -13.98 -0.42
N ASN A 325 10.71 -14.91 -0.51
CA ASN A 325 9.60 -15.09 0.44
C ASN A 325 8.69 -13.85 0.55
N VAL A 326 8.15 -13.38 -0.58
CA VAL A 326 7.26 -12.22 -0.61
C VAL A 326 5.90 -12.54 -1.21
N VAL A 327 4.86 -12.24 -0.44
CA VAL A 327 3.47 -12.02 -0.88
C VAL A 327 3.08 -10.61 -0.47
N PHE A 328 2.92 -9.69 -1.43
CA PHE A 328 2.71 -8.26 -1.15
C PHE A 328 1.44 -7.71 -1.82
N PRO A 329 0.26 -7.77 -1.16
CA PRO A 329 -1.01 -7.35 -1.75
C PRO A 329 -1.07 -5.83 -1.92
N THR A 330 -1.40 -5.35 -3.12
CA THR A 330 -1.34 -3.91 -3.46
C THR A 330 -2.54 -3.41 -4.25
N ALA A 331 -3.31 -4.31 -4.88
CA ALA A 331 -4.54 -3.98 -5.58
C ALA A 331 -5.65 -4.99 -5.26
N ILE A 332 -6.90 -4.51 -5.27
CA ILE A 332 -8.11 -5.33 -5.14
C ILE A 332 -9.18 -4.82 -6.08
N GLU A 333 -9.81 -5.72 -6.83
CA GLU A 333 -10.83 -5.38 -7.82
C GLU A 333 -11.98 -6.38 -7.76
N GLU A 334 -13.20 -5.88 -7.99
CA GLU A 334 -14.35 -6.73 -8.26
C GLU A 334 -14.44 -7.00 -9.76
N ILE A 335 -14.51 -8.29 -10.12
CA ILE A 335 -14.64 -8.78 -11.49
C ILE A 335 -15.76 -9.83 -11.46
N ASP A 336 -16.85 -9.57 -12.18
CA ASP A 336 -18.02 -10.45 -12.27
C ASP A 336 -18.58 -10.94 -10.92
N GLY A 337 -18.51 -10.08 -9.90
CA GLY A 337 -19.00 -10.36 -8.54
C GLY A 337 -18.01 -11.12 -7.64
N GLU A 338 -16.81 -11.41 -8.13
CA GLU A 338 -15.71 -11.98 -7.35
C GLU A 338 -14.63 -10.94 -7.08
N LEU A 339 -14.03 -11.00 -5.89
CA LEU A 339 -12.92 -10.12 -5.51
C LEU A 339 -11.59 -10.77 -5.86
N TYR A 340 -10.77 -10.05 -6.61
CA TYR A 340 -9.41 -10.43 -6.98
C TYR A 340 -8.40 -9.49 -6.34
N VAL A 341 -7.40 -10.07 -5.68
CA VAL A 341 -6.27 -9.36 -5.08
C VAL A 341 -5.04 -9.60 -5.97
N PHE A 342 -4.47 -8.52 -6.47
CA PHE A 342 -3.20 -8.54 -7.19
C PHE A 342 -2.06 -8.23 -6.22
N TYR A 343 -0.97 -9.00 -6.31
CA TYR A 343 0.09 -8.96 -5.32
C TYR A 343 1.48 -9.17 -5.94
N GLY A 344 2.48 -8.50 -5.36
CA GLY A 344 3.89 -8.75 -5.69
C GLY A 344 4.38 -10.09 -5.15
N MET A 345 5.24 -10.74 -5.92
CA MET A 345 5.84 -12.05 -5.63
C MET A 345 7.36 -11.95 -5.72
N ALA A 346 8.05 -12.25 -4.62
CA ALA A 346 9.51 -12.23 -4.46
C ALA A 346 10.27 -11.00 -5.01
N ASP A 347 9.65 -9.82 -5.02
CA ASP A 347 10.15 -8.63 -5.72
C ASP A 347 10.64 -8.95 -7.15
N ALA A 348 9.84 -9.73 -7.90
CA ALA A 348 10.15 -10.10 -9.28
C ALA A 348 8.90 -10.21 -10.17
N HIS A 349 7.80 -10.74 -9.65
CA HIS A 349 6.58 -11.06 -10.41
C HIS A 349 5.33 -10.48 -9.78
N ILE A 350 4.22 -10.54 -10.52
CA ILE A 350 2.88 -10.19 -10.04
C ILE A 350 1.97 -11.39 -10.17
N GLY A 351 1.35 -11.75 -9.05
CA GLY A 351 0.34 -12.79 -8.95
C GLY A 351 -1.06 -12.23 -8.76
N VAL A 352 -2.04 -13.12 -8.86
CA VAL A 352 -3.44 -12.86 -8.56
C VAL A 352 -4.04 -13.99 -7.72
N ALA A 353 -4.86 -13.61 -6.74
CA ALA A 353 -5.61 -14.50 -5.88
C ALA A 353 -7.07 -14.03 -5.76
N THR A 354 -8.02 -14.92 -5.56
CA THR A 354 -9.38 -14.54 -5.14
C THR A 354 -9.44 -14.31 -3.64
N LEU A 355 -10.30 -13.39 -3.22
CA LEU A 355 -10.67 -13.17 -1.83
C LEU A 355 -12.08 -13.71 -1.61
N GLU A 356 -12.17 -14.89 -1.01
CA GLU A 356 -13.42 -15.63 -0.90
C GLU A 356 -14.00 -15.53 0.51
N ARG A 357 -15.29 -15.20 0.62
CA ARG A 357 -15.99 -15.20 1.90
C ARG A 357 -16.09 -16.64 2.42
N THR A 358 -15.73 -16.85 3.68
CA THR A 358 -15.87 -18.13 4.38
C THR A 358 -17.21 -18.18 5.12
N ALA A 359 -17.79 -19.38 5.19
CA ALA A 359 -19.14 -19.62 5.71
C ALA A 359 -19.24 -19.53 7.24
#